data_AF-A0A6B3GAV9-F1
#
_entry.id   AF-A0A6B3GAV9-F1
#
_cell.length_a   1.000
_cell.length_b   1.000
_cell.length_c   1.000
_cell.angle_alpha   90.00
_cell.angle_beta   90.00
_cell.angle_gamma   90.00
#
_symmetry.space_group_name_H-M   'P 1'
#
loop_
_entity.id
_entity.type
_entity.pdbx_description
1 polymer ?
#
loop_
_entity_poly.entity_id
_entity_poly.type
_entity_poly.pdbx_seq_one_letter_code
_entity_poly.pdbx_strand_id
1 'polypeptide(L)'
;MEPITLTTERLVLRPFGPQDTHRVHAACQDPDIQRWTVIPSPYRLTDAELFTTQLAPAGWQDDSAYGFALTLRGNGTLVGAL
;
A
#
# COMPACT_ATOMS: atom_id res chain seq x y z
N MET A 1 14.21 -1.73 -9.85
CA MET A 1 14.75 -2.78 -8.95
C MET A 1 13.74 -3.91 -8.78
N GLU A 2 14.20 -5.16 -8.60
CA GLU A 2 13.31 -6.33 -8.50
C GLU A 2 12.57 -6.36 -7.15
N PRO A 3 11.22 -6.36 -7.12
CA PRO A 3 10.48 -6.27 -5.86
C PRO A 3 10.78 -7.40 -4.89
N ILE A 4 11.06 -7.05 -3.62
CA ILE A 4 11.37 -8.02 -2.57
C ILE A 4 10.25 -8.10 -1.53
N THR A 5 10.20 -9.23 -0.81
CA THR A 5 9.34 -9.39 0.36
C THR A 5 10.21 -9.57 1.61
N LEU A 6 9.94 -8.78 2.65
CA LEU A 6 10.59 -8.88 3.95
C LEU A 6 9.64 -9.52 4.95
N THR A 7 10.17 -10.40 5.80
CA THR A 7 9.37 -11.13 6.78
C THR A 7 9.96 -10.94 8.17
N THR A 8 9.15 -10.45 9.11
CA THR A 8 9.49 -10.28 10.53
C THR A 8 8.63 -11.23 11.37
N GLU A 9 8.87 -11.32 12.68
CA GLU A 9 8.07 -12.17 13.58
C GLU A 9 6.56 -11.97 13.39
N ARG A 10 6.11 -10.70 13.29
CA ARG A 10 4.67 -10.34 13.25
C ARG A 10 4.17 -9.90 11.88
N LEU A 11 5.05 -9.45 10.99
CA LEU A 11 4.67 -8.79 9.74
C LEU A 11 5.30 -9.45 8.51
N VAL A 12 4.57 -9.39 7.40
CA VAL A 12 5.08 -9.57 6.04
C VAL A 12 4.95 -8.23 5.34
N LEU A 13 6.08 -7.67 4.91
CA LEU A 13 6.18 -6.47 4.11
C LEU A 13 6.41 -6.93 2.67
N ARG A 14 5.41 -6.71 1.83
CA ARG A 14 5.47 -7.07 0.41
C ARG A 14 5.10 -5.88 -0.46
N PRO A 15 5.47 -5.86 -1.75
CA PRO A 15 5.01 -4.81 -2.65
C PRO A 15 3.48 -4.74 -2.67
N PHE A 16 2.94 -3.54 -2.83
CA PHE A 16 1.52 -3.37 -3.13
C PHE A 16 1.18 -4.02 -4.48
N GLY A 17 -0.03 -4.56 -4.58
CA GLY A 17 -0.57 -5.04 -5.84
C GLY A 17 -2.09 -4.87 -5.95
N PRO A 18 -2.69 -5.21 -7.10
CA PRO A 18 -4.12 -5.00 -7.36
C PRO A 18 -5.05 -5.63 -6.31
N GLN A 19 -4.61 -6.69 -5.63
CA GLN A 19 -5.34 -7.32 -4.54
C GLN A 19 -5.55 -6.42 -3.31
N ASP A 20 -4.79 -5.33 -3.19
CA ASP A 20 -4.84 -4.42 -2.05
C ASP A 20 -5.80 -3.25 -2.26
N THR A 21 -6.30 -3.01 -3.47
CA THR A 21 -7.12 -1.85 -3.85
C THR A 21 -8.21 -1.55 -2.83
N HIS A 22 -9.07 -2.53 -2.54
CA HIS A 22 -10.20 -2.31 -1.62
C HIS A 22 -9.75 -2.06 -0.18
N ARG A 23 -8.64 -2.66 0.25
CA ARG A 23 -8.09 -2.47 1.61
C ARG A 23 -7.44 -1.10 1.75
N VAL A 24 -6.71 -0.65 0.73
CA VAL A 24 -6.12 0.69 0.66
C VAL A 24 -7.23 1.74 0.62
N HIS A 25 -8.23 1.57 -0.25
CA HIS A 25 -9.38 2.46 -0.31
C HIS A 25 -10.07 2.59 1.06
N ALA A 26 -10.34 1.45 1.72
CA ALA A 26 -10.97 1.44 3.04
C ALA A 26 -10.10 2.13 4.11
N ALA A 27 -8.79 1.88 4.13
CA ALA A 27 -7.87 2.54 5.05
C ALA A 27 -7.85 4.06 4.84
N CYS A 28 -7.78 4.52 3.59
CA CYS A 28 -7.78 5.95 3.26
C CYS A 28 -9.12 6.66 3.53
N GLN A 29 -10.18 5.96 3.94
CA GLN A 29 -11.39 6.61 4.46
C GLN A 29 -11.21 7.12 5.90
N ASP A 30 -10.15 6.71 6.59
CA ASP A 30 -9.81 7.21 7.92
C ASP A 30 -9.42 8.72 7.83
N PRO A 31 -10.10 9.60 8.58
CA PRO A 31 -9.81 11.03 8.57
C PRO A 31 -8.40 11.36 9.08
N ASP A 32 -7.82 10.56 9.97
CA ASP A 32 -6.46 10.77 10.45
C ASP A 32 -5.43 10.44 9.36
N ILE A 33 -5.68 9.40 8.56
CA ILE A 33 -4.83 9.11 7.38
C ILE A 33 -4.91 10.27 6.38
N GLN A 34 -6.10 10.76 6.04
CA GLN A 34 -6.24 11.90 5.12
C GLN A 34 -5.63 13.20 5.68
N ARG A 35 -5.65 13.38 7.00
CA ARG A 35 -5.08 14.56 7.67
C ARG A 35 -3.55 14.55 7.68
N TRP A 36 -2.93 13.39 7.89
CA TRP A 36 -1.49 13.28 8.13
C TRP A 36 -0.68 12.74 6.95
N THR A 37 -1.33 12.33 5.86
CA THR A 37 -0.67 11.85 4.64
C THR A 37 -1.01 12.71 3.43
N VAL A 38 -0.18 12.64 2.39
CA VAL A 38 -0.41 13.35 1.13
C VAL A 38 -1.11 12.40 0.15
N ILE A 39 -2.44 12.41 0.19
CA ILE A 39 -3.31 11.65 -0.70
C ILE A 39 -4.45 12.54 -1.24
N PRO A 40 -5.08 12.19 -2.38
CA PRO A 40 -6.26 12.90 -2.87
C PRO A 40 -7.36 13.01 -1.82
N SER A 41 -8.09 14.13 -1.80
CA SER A 41 -9.29 14.30 -0.99
C SER A 41 -10.44 14.88 -1.83
N PRO A 42 -11.61 14.19 -1.90
CA PRO A 42 -11.88 12.88 -1.30
C PRO A 42 -11.07 11.76 -1.98
N TYR A 43 -10.63 10.77 -1.20
CA TYR A 43 -9.91 9.61 -1.72
C TYR A 43 -10.89 8.59 -2.32
N ARG A 44 -10.86 8.41 -3.63
CA ARG A 44 -11.77 7.54 -4.39
C ARG A 44 -11.19 6.14 -4.60
N LEU A 45 -12.06 5.19 -4.93
CA LEU A 45 -11.63 3.84 -5.29
C LEU A 45 -10.65 3.84 -6.47
N THR A 46 -10.88 4.72 -7.47
CA THR A 46 -9.99 4.89 -8.62
C THR A 46 -8.59 5.38 -8.23
N ASP A 47 -8.47 6.14 -7.14
CA ASP A 47 -7.18 6.59 -6.61
C ASP A 47 -6.40 5.40 -6.00
N ALA A 48 -7.11 4.51 -5.30
CA ALA A 48 -6.54 3.26 -4.79
C ALA A 48 -6.10 2.33 -5.93
N GLU A 49 -6.95 2.17 -6.96
CA GLU A 49 -6.61 1.36 -8.14
C GLU A 49 -5.37 1.89 -8.84
N LEU A 50 -5.29 3.20 -9.09
CA LEU A 50 -4.13 3.84 -9.67
C LEU A 50 -2.86 3.58 -8.85
N PHE A 51 -2.95 3.74 -7.52
CA PHE A 51 -1.83 3.51 -6.62
C PHE A 51 -1.33 2.06 -6.68
N THR A 52 -2.22 1.08 -6.50
CA THR A 52 -1.81 -0.33 -6.37
C THR A 52 -1.44 -1.00 -7.67
N THR A 53 -1.95 -0.50 -8.81
CA THR A 53 -1.73 -1.13 -10.13
C THR A 53 -0.65 -0.42 -10.95
N GLN A 54 -0.40 0.87 -10.69
CA GLN A 54 0.54 1.67 -11.49
C GLN A 54 1.61 2.34 -10.64
N LEU A 55 1.23 3.20 -9.68
CA LEU A 55 2.21 4.05 -8.99
C LEU A 55 3.19 3.26 -8.12
N ALA A 56 2.68 2.33 -7.29
CA ALA A 56 3.55 1.52 -6.43
C ALA A 56 4.45 0.59 -7.26
N PRO A 57 3.95 -0.18 -8.26
CA PRO A 57 4.82 -0.96 -9.14
C PRO A 57 5.84 -0.11 -9.91
N ALA A 58 5.45 1.05 -10.44
CA ALA A 58 6.35 1.95 -11.17
C ALA A 58 7.51 2.44 -10.28
N GLY A 59 7.22 2.82 -9.03
CA GLY A 59 8.24 3.21 -8.06
C GLY A 59 9.34 2.15 -7.88
N TRP A 60 8.93 0.88 -7.79
CA TRP A 60 9.86 -0.25 -7.71
C TRP A 60 10.67 -0.42 -9.01
N GLN A 61 10.01 -0.41 -10.16
CA GLN A 61 10.67 -0.61 -11.46
C GLN A 61 11.70 0.48 -11.75
N ASP A 62 11.30 1.73 -11.53
CA ASP A 62 12.10 2.93 -11.79
C ASP A 62 13.14 3.20 -10.69
N ASP A 63 13.20 2.35 -9.66
CA ASP A 63 14.13 2.46 -8.55
C ASP A 63 14.03 3.79 -7.77
N SER A 64 12.81 4.33 -7.69
CA SER A 64 12.53 5.68 -7.14
C SER A 64 11.79 5.66 -5.81
N ALA A 65 10.98 4.63 -5.57
CA ALA A 65 10.24 4.46 -4.33
C ALA A 65 9.88 2.99 -4.09
N TYR A 66 9.95 2.53 -2.85
CA TYR A 66 9.70 1.12 -2.49
C TYR A 66 8.47 0.98 -1.60
N GLY A 67 7.29 1.15 -2.19
CA GLY A 67 6.03 1.04 -1.46
C GLY A 67 5.76 -0.40 -1.00
N PHE A 68 5.63 -0.60 0.31
CA PHE A 68 5.31 -1.86 0.96
C PHE A 68 3.91 -1.86 1.60
N ALA A 69 3.14 -2.90 1.31
CA ALA A 69 1.99 -3.31 2.09
C ALA A 69 2.46 -4.07 3.35
N LEU A 70 2.16 -3.53 4.53
CA LEU A 70 2.46 -4.19 5.80
C LEU A 70 1.26 -5.08 6.18
N THR A 71 1.47 -6.39 6.18
CA THR A 71 0.41 -7.35 6.53
C THR A 71 0.78 -8.16 7.76
N LEU A 72 -0.21 -8.49 8.61
CA LEU A 72 0.00 -9.41 9.73
C LEU A 72 0.33 -10.81 9.20
N ARG A 73 1.41 -11.43 9.70
CA ARG A 73 1.84 -12.76 9.27
C ARG A 73 0.77 -13.83 9.49
N GLY A 74 -0.02 -13.72 10.56
CA GLY A 74 -0.99 -14.75 10.95
C GLY A 74 -2.24 -14.84 10.06
N ASN A 75 -2.68 -13.73 9.46
CA ASN A 75 -3.95 -13.67 8.73
C ASN A 75 -3.93 -12.79 7.47
N GLY A 76 -2.80 -12.15 7.15
CA GLY A 76 -2.67 -11.30 5.97
C GLY A 76 -3.47 -10.00 6.00
N THR A 77 -3.97 -9.57 7.17
CA THR A 77 -4.64 -8.27 7.33
C THR A 77 -3.66 -7.15 7.04
N LEU A 78 -4.04 -6.22 6.15
CA LEU A 78 -3.28 -5.00 5.89
C LEU A 78 -3.38 -4.08 7.11
N VAL A 79 -2.25 -3.70 7.68
CA VAL A 79 -2.16 -2.88 8.91
C VAL A 79 -1.33 -1.61 8.72
N GLY A 80 -0.75 -1.41 7.54
CA GLY A 80 -0.01 -0.18 7.24
C GLY A 80 0.60 -0.17 5.84
N ALA A 81 1.24 0.95 5.54
CA ALA A 81 2.02 1.20 4.33
C ALA A 81 3.38 1.80 4.74
N LEU A 82 4.44 1.49 3.99
CA LEU A 82 5.77 2.09 4.12
C LEU A 82 6.30 2.46 2.74
#